data_AF-E4QSV5-F1
#
_entry.id   AF-E4QSV5-F1
#
_cell.length_a   1.000
_cell.length_b   1.000
_cell.length_c   1.000
_cell.angle_alpha   90.00
_cell.angle_beta   90.00
_cell.angle_gamma   90.00
#
_symmetry.space_group_name_H-M   'P 1'
#
loop_
_entity.id
_entity.type
_entity.pdbx_description
1 polymer ?
#
loop_
_entity_poly.entity_id
_entity_poly.type
_entity_poly.pdbx_seq_one_letter_code
_entity_poly.pdbx_strand_id
1 'polypeptide(L)'
;MVDTNLIVVVVLLVTLIIGFFAYSFITNRIKLRKLKTEKEEMKKLANKSLAIFLARIIIIIEKNEELVENFVVGSKLKMSDLNNLAKIHLLRIEKDPIVDQILKSGYETEKIFFDNLNLLIKKKSNLWKKRNSDEIKYFFDFFSFLKEFDQTILSFFNEEKIKFQKYYQSLINDLKKGKIKSEQILELSDEYFETYRISPNNIKRSFWKKWRRKS
;
A
#
# COMPACT_ATOMS: atom_id res chain seq x y z
N MET A 1 -47.58 6.13 -55.63
CA MET A 1 -47.89 5.18 -54.54
C MET A 1 -46.60 4.96 -53.79
N VAL A 2 -46.57 5.14 -52.47
CA VAL A 2 -45.36 4.84 -51.69
C VAL A 2 -45.29 3.32 -51.55
N ASP A 3 -44.20 2.71 -52.00
CA ASP A 3 -44.03 1.26 -51.94
C ASP A 3 -44.02 0.80 -50.49
N THR A 4 -45.01 -0.01 -50.11
CA THR A 4 -45.17 -0.58 -48.76
C THR A 4 -43.89 -1.26 -48.27
N ASN A 5 -43.15 -1.89 -49.18
CA ASN A 5 -41.86 -2.53 -48.89
C ASN A 5 -40.79 -1.53 -48.42
N LEU A 6 -40.75 -0.33 -48.99
CA LEU A 6 -39.80 0.71 -48.60
C LEU A 6 -40.12 1.27 -47.21
N ILE A 7 -41.40 1.44 -46.88
CA ILE A 7 -41.84 1.86 -45.54
C ILE A 7 -41.43 0.83 -44.50
N VAL A 8 -41.65 -0.47 -44.75
CA VAL A 8 -41.29 -1.55 -43.83
C VAL A 8 -39.78 -1.59 -43.56
N VAL A 9 -38.95 -1.45 -44.59
CA VAL A 9 -37.47 -1.43 -44.45
C VAL A 9 -37.00 -0.23 -43.63
N VAL A 10 -37.55 0.96 -43.88
CA VAL A 10 -37.20 2.18 -43.13
C VAL A 10 -37.57 2.05 -41.65
N VAL A 11 -38.76 1.54 -41.33
CA VAL A 11 -39.19 1.32 -39.93
C VAL A 11 -38.28 0.31 -39.22
N LEU A 12 -37.88 -0.76 -39.90
CA LEU A 12 -37.00 -1.79 -39.34
C LEU A 12 -35.59 -1.23 -39.05
N LEU A 13 -35.03 -0.43 -39.96
CA LEU A 13 -33.75 0.26 -39.77
C LEU A 13 -33.80 1.23 -38.59
N VAL A 14 -34.85 2.05 -38.49
CA VAL A 14 -35.01 3.00 -37.38
C VAL A 14 -35.12 2.26 -36.05
N THR A 15 -35.86 1.15 -36.00
CA THR A 15 -36.02 0.34 -34.78
C THR A 15 -34.68 -0.28 -34.34
N LEU A 16 -33.88 -0.79 -35.28
CA LEU A 16 -32.54 -1.32 -35.00
C LEU A 16 -31.59 -0.24 -34.48
N ILE A 17 -31.63 0.96 -35.07
CA ILE A 17 -30.80 2.10 -34.64
C ILE A 17 -31.17 2.50 -33.21
N ILE A 18 -32.46 2.66 -32.91
CA ILE A 18 -32.94 2.99 -31.56
C ILE A 18 -32.56 1.90 -30.56
N GLY A 19 -32.72 0.62 -30.93
CA GLY A 19 -32.32 -0.52 -30.10
C GLY A 19 -30.82 -0.53 -29.79
N PHE A 20 -29.98 -0.24 -30.79
CA PHE A 20 -28.53 -0.14 -30.63
C PHE A 20 -28.13 0.99 -29.68
N PHE A 21 -28.71 2.19 -29.85
CA PHE A 21 -28.43 3.32 -28.97
C PHE A 21 -28.89 3.08 -27.53
N ALA A 22 -30.10 2.52 -27.35
CA ALA A 22 -30.61 2.15 -26.02
C ALA A 22 -29.69 1.13 -25.33
N TYR A 23 -29.27 0.08 -26.04
CA TYR A 23 -28.34 -0.93 -25.53
C TYR A 23 -26.96 -0.32 -25.17
N SER A 24 -26.40 0.51 -26.05
CA SER A 24 -25.13 1.20 -25.82
C SER A 24 -25.19 2.10 -24.59
N PHE A 25 -26.28 2.85 -24.41
CA PHE A 25 -26.46 3.73 -23.26
C PHE A 25 -26.56 2.97 -21.93
N ILE A 26 -27.35 1.88 -21.90
CA ILE A 26 -27.50 1.03 -20.72
C ILE A 26 -26.17 0.37 -20.36
N THR A 27 -25.49 -0.23 -21.34
CA THR A 27 -24.21 -0.91 -21.10
C THR A 27 -23.13 0.07 -20.66
N ASN A 28 -23.07 1.29 -21.20
CA ASN A 28 -22.15 2.32 -20.74
C ASN A 28 -22.44 2.79 -19.32
N ARG A 29 -23.70 3.00 -18.93
CA ARG A 29 -24.05 3.34 -17.54
C ARG A 29 -23.63 2.24 -16.56
N ILE A 30 -23.84 0.97 -16.90
CA ILE A 30 -23.42 -0.18 -16.06
C ILE A 30 -21.89 -0.23 -15.96
N LYS A 31 -21.17 -0.05 -17.08
CA LYS A 31 -19.70 -0.01 -17.09
C LYS A 31 -19.17 1.11 -16.19
N LEU A 32 -19.71 2.32 -16.30
CA LEU A 32 -19.30 3.47 -15.50
C LEU A 32 -19.56 3.24 -14.00
N ARG A 33 -20.71 2.68 -13.63
CA ARG A 33 -21.01 2.34 -12.22
C ARG A 33 -20.01 1.32 -11.67
N LYS A 34 -19.70 0.26 -12.43
CA LYS A 34 -18.70 -0.75 -12.03
C LYS A 34 -17.30 -0.15 -11.87
N LEU A 35 -16.88 0.72 -12.79
CA LEU A 35 -15.59 1.41 -12.68
C LEU A 35 -15.52 2.32 -11.45
N LYS A 36 -16.63 2.99 -11.12
CA LYS A 36 -16.71 3.82 -9.91
C LYS A 36 -16.57 2.99 -8.64
N THR A 37 -17.28 1.87 -8.54
CA THR A 37 -17.18 0.97 -7.37
C THR A 37 -15.79 0.35 -7.26
N GLU A 38 -15.20 -0.11 -8.37
CA GLU A 38 -13.82 -0.64 -8.39
C GLU A 38 -12.81 0.43 -7.93
N LYS A 39 -12.98 1.69 -8.34
CA LYS A 39 -12.11 2.81 -7.92
C LYS A 39 -12.25 3.12 -6.44
N GLU A 40 -13.46 3.09 -5.91
CA GLU A 40 -13.72 3.31 -4.47
C GLU A 40 -13.17 2.18 -3.61
N GLU A 41 -13.33 0.92 -4.03
CA GLU A 41 -12.73 -0.24 -3.36
C GLU A 41 -11.20 -0.16 -3.37
N MET A 42 -10.60 0.21 -4.50
CA MET A 42 -9.15 0.44 -4.61
C MET A 42 -8.68 1.56 -3.67
N LYS A 43 -9.43 2.66 -3.58
CA LYS A 43 -9.08 3.77 -2.69
C LYS A 43 -9.15 3.35 -1.22
N LYS A 44 -10.20 2.60 -0.83
CA LYS A 44 -10.31 2.05 0.53
C LYS A 44 -9.15 1.11 0.86
N LEU A 45 -8.79 0.22 -0.07
CA LEU A 45 -7.67 -0.68 0.08
C LEU A 45 -6.34 0.06 0.19
N ALA A 46 -6.11 1.08 -0.64
CA ALA A 46 -4.92 1.92 -0.59
C ALA A 46 -4.82 2.65 0.76
N ASN A 47 -5.88 3.33 1.19
CA ASN A 47 -5.93 4.03 2.47
C ASN A 47 -5.65 3.11 3.66
N LYS A 48 -6.30 1.93 3.69
CA LYS A 48 -6.02 0.91 4.71
C LYS A 48 -4.56 0.48 4.70
N SER A 49 -4.01 0.21 3.52
CA SER A 49 -2.64 -0.27 3.38
C SER A 49 -1.61 0.79 3.80
N LEU A 50 -1.83 2.04 3.41
CA LEU A 50 -0.99 3.17 3.81
C LEU A 50 -1.03 3.39 5.31
N ALA A 51 -2.19 3.24 5.97
CA ALA A 51 -2.29 3.34 7.42
C ALA A 51 -1.49 2.24 8.14
N ILE A 52 -1.58 0.99 7.65
CA ILE A 52 -0.81 -0.14 8.17
C ILE A 52 0.70 0.10 7.96
N PHE A 53 1.11 0.53 6.76
CA PHE A 53 2.51 0.83 6.47
C PHE A 53 3.03 2.01 7.29
N LEU A 54 2.23 3.06 7.46
CA LEU A 54 2.57 4.22 8.29
C LEU A 54 2.83 3.79 9.74
N ALA A 55 1.97 2.93 10.30
CA ALA A 55 2.16 2.39 11.64
C ALA A 55 3.50 1.65 11.78
N ARG A 56 3.82 0.78 10.82
CA ARG A 56 5.10 0.05 10.80
C ARG A 56 6.30 0.99 10.67
N ILE A 57 6.24 1.97 9.77
CA ILE A 57 7.31 2.94 9.52
C ILE A 57 7.56 3.78 10.79
N ILE A 58 6.52 4.30 11.43
CA ILE A 58 6.65 5.09 12.65
C ILE A 58 7.32 4.27 13.75
N ILE A 59 6.90 3.01 13.96
CA ILE A 59 7.54 2.13 14.96
C ILE A 59 9.02 1.89 14.63
N ILE A 60 9.38 1.67 13.36
CA ILE A 60 10.77 1.51 12.93
C ILE A 60 11.58 2.77 13.26
N ILE A 61 11.04 3.95 12.97
CA ILE A 61 11.69 5.24 13.24
C ILE A 61 11.87 5.45 14.75
N GLU A 62 10.78 5.38 15.53
CA GLU A 62 10.79 5.58 16.99
C GLU A 62 11.80 4.65 17.68
N LYS A 63 11.77 3.35 17.34
CA LYS A 63 12.67 2.36 17.94
C LYS A 63 14.10 2.48 17.47
N ASN A 64 14.33 2.87 16.21
CA ASN A 64 15.68 3.13 15.74
C ASN A 64 16.29 4.35 16.44
N GLU A 65 15.54 5.43 16.64
CA GLU A 65 16.02 6.59 17.39
C GLU A 65 16.39 6.22 18.83
N GLU A 66 15.49 5.52 19.54
CA GLU A 66 15.74 5.01 20.90
C GLU A 66 17.03 4.15 20.97
N LEU A 67 17.27 3.30 19.98
CA LEU A 67 18.44 2.42 19.94
C LEU A 67 19.74 3.15 19.61
N VAL A 68 19.69 4.18 18.77
CA VAL A 68 20.86 4.98 18.40
C VAL A 68 21.28 5.87 19.56
N GLU A 69 20.33 6.49 20.25
CA GLU A 69 20.60 7.36 21.40
C GLU A 69 21.19 6.59 22.59
N ASN A 70 20.72 5.37 22.81
CA ASN A 70 21.19 4.51 23.89
C ASN A 70 22.30 3.51 23.46
N PHE A 71 22.94 3.76 22.31
CA PHE A 71 23.93 2.83 21.78
C PHE A 71 25.22 2.85 22.60
N VAL A 72 25.62 1.69 23.11
CA VAL A 72 26.89 1.51 23.83
C VAL A 72 27.87 0.71 22.98
N VAL A 73 29.06 1.28 22.75
CA VAL A 73 30.17 0.63 22.03
C VAL A 73 30.63 -0.61 22.80
N GLY A 74 30.74 -1.75 22.12
CA GLY A 74 31.09 -3.03 22.74
C GLY A 74 29.90 -3.87 23.23
N SER A 75 28.67 -3.37 23.09
CA SER A 75 27.47 -4.19 23.31
C SER A 75 27.33 -5.30 22.25
N LYS A 76 26.56 -6.35 22.59
CA LYS A 76 26.26 -7.46 21.66
C LYS A 76 25.56 -7.00 20.38
N LEU A 77 24.75 -5.93 20.50
CA LEU A 77 24.04 -5.33 19.37
C LEU A 77 24.98 -4.39 18.63
N LYS A 78 25.31 -4.68 17.37
CA LYS A 78 26.18 -3.80 16.59
C LYS A 78 25.36 -2.71 15.90
N MET A 79 26.01 -1.58 15.63
CA MET A 79 25.42 -0.50 14.83
C MET A 79 25.05 -0.97 13.41
N SER A 80 25.77 -1.94 12.85
CA SER A 80 25.40 -2.59 11.58
C SER A 80 24.06 -3.30 11.67
N ASP A 81 23.78 -3.94 12.80
CA ASP A 81 22.57 -4.73 13.02
C ASP A 81 21.36 -3.80 13.10
N LEU A 82 21.50 -2.64 13.75
CA LEU A 82 20.48 -1.58 13.76
C LEU A 82 20.14 -1.09 12.35
N ASN A 83 21.17 -0.77 11.55
CA ASN A 83 20.98 -0.30 10.18
C ASN A 83 20.33 -1.38 9.31
N ASN A 84 20.76 -2.63 9.44
CA ASN A 84 20.21 -3.74 8.68
C ASN A 84 18.76 -4.02 9.10
N LEU A 85 18.48 -3.99 10.40
CA LEU A 85 17.15 -4.20 10.95
C LEU A 85 16.13 -3.24 10.35
N ALA A 86 16.40 -1.94 10.43
CA ALA A 86 15.52 -0.92 9.87
C ALA A 86 15.39 -1.07 8.34
N LYS A 87 16.51 -1.22 7.64
CA LYS A 87 16.54 -1.32 6.17
C LYS A 87 15.76 -2.52 5.65
N ILE A 88 15.92 -3.71 6.24
CA ILE A 88 15.23 -4.94 5.83
C ILE A 88 13.72 -4.75 5.92
N HIS A 89 13.23 -4.24 7.05
CA HIS A 89 11.79 -4.07 7.26
C HIS A 89 11.20 -3.01 6.34
N LEU A 90 11.88 -1.88 6.14
CA LEU A 90 11.41 -0.85 5.21
C LEU A 90 11.41 -1.35 3.75
N LEU A 91 12.43 -2.12 3.34
CA LEU A 91 12.46 -2.76 2.02
C LEU A 91 11.30 -3.75 1.82
N ARG A 92 10.85 -4.43 2.88
CA ARG A 92 9.69 -5.32 2.80
C ARG A 92 8.38 -4.57 2.64
N ILE A 93 8.27 -3.36 3.20
CA ILE A 93 7.14 -2.47 2.92
C ILE A 93 7.15 -2.04 1.46
N GLU A 94 8.29 -1.56 0.94
CA GLU A 94 8.44 -1.11 -0.46
C GLU A 94 8.10 -2.23 -1.46
N LYS A 95 8.56 -3.45 -1.19
CA LYS A 95 8.38 -4.62 -2.05
C LYS A 95 7.05 -5.35 -1.86
N ASP A 96 6.15 -4.86 -1.00
CA ASP A 96 4.85 -5.51 -0.82
C ASP A 96 4.06 -5.47 -2.14
N PRO A 97 3.52 -6.60 -2.63
CA PRO A 97 2.81 -6.65 -3.92
C PRO A 97 1.58 -5.73 -4.03
N ILE A 98 1.09 -5.19 -2.92
CA ILE A 98 0.03 -4.18 -2.94
C ILE A 98 0.55 -2.80 -3.34
N VAL A 99 1.82 -2.49 -3.12
CA VAL A 99 2.45 -1.19 -3.46
C VAL A 99 2.35 -0.93 -4.95
N ASP A 100 2.67 -1.92 -5.78
CA ASP A 100 2.53 -1.82 -7.24
C ASP A 100 1.09 -1.50 -7.67
N GLN A 101 0.09 -1.98 -6.93
CA GLN A 101 -1.32 -1.72 -7.23
C GLN A 101 -1.72 -0.32 -6.79
N ILE A 102 -1.22 0.13 -5.64
CA ILE A 102 -1.43 1.47 -5.11
C ILE A 102 -0.79 2.51 -6.04
N LEU A 103 0.47 2.32 -6.44
CA LEU A 103 1.17 3.24 -7.35
C LEU A 103 0.50 3.32 -8.73
N LYS A 104 -0.06 2.21 -9.25
CA LYS A 104 -0.82 2.19 -10.51
C LYS A 104 -2.13 2.97 -10.45
N SER A 105 -2.63 3.33 -9.26
CA SER A 105 -3.82 4.17 -9.13
C SER A 105 -3.57 5.62 -9.61
N GLY A 106 -2.30 6.05 -9.64
CA GLY A 106 -1.88 7.33 -10.22
C GLY A 106 -2.11 8.56 -9.35
N TYR A 107 -2.45 8.38 -8.07
CA TYR A 107 -2.59 9.48 -7.13
C TYR A 107 -1.21 9.95 -6.63
N GLU A 108 -1.05 11.27 -6.50
CA GLU A 108 0.24 11.91 -6.18
C GLU A 108 0.66 11.70 -4.72
N THR A 109 -0.30 11.66 -3.79
CA THR A 109 -0.05 11.46 -2.36
C THR A 109 0.68 10.15 -2.08
N GLU A 110 0.28 9.07 -2.75
CA GLU A 110 0.87 7.74 -2.62
C GLU A 110 2.28 7.72 -3.19
N LYS A 111 2.51 8.42 -4.30
CA LYS A 111 3.85 8.56 -4.85
C LYS A 111 4.78 9.27 -3.85
N ILE A 112 4.35 10.40 -3.27
CA ILE A 112 5.10 11.13 -2.25
C ILE A 112 5.39 10.23 -1.05
N PHE A 113 4.43 9.42 -0.60
CA PHE A 113 4.61 8.49 0.51
C PHE A 113 5.76 7.50 0.24
N PHE A 114 5.76 6.85 -0.92
CA PHE A 114 6.78 5.87 -1.27
C PHE A 114 8.13 6.50 -1.64
N ASP A 115 8.14 7.73 -2.16
CA ASP A 115 9.38 8.48 -2.40
C ASP A 115 10.09 8.81 -1.07
N ASN A 116 9.36 9.27 -0.04
CA ASN A 116 9.90 9.48 1.31
C ASN A 116 10.41 8.17 1.94
N LEU A 117 9.67 7.06 1.78
CA LEU A 117 10.11 5.74 2.23
C LEU A 117 11.44 5.33 1.58
N ASN A 118 11.56 5.52 0.27
CA ASN A 118 12.75 5.17 -0.50
C ASN A 118 13.98 5.98 -0.09
N LEU A 119 13.79 7.25 0.30
CA LEU A 119 14.87 8.08 0.82
C LEU A 119 15.39 7.57 2.18
N LEU A 120 14.49 7.14 3.07
CA LEU A 120 14.88 6.50 4.34
C LEU A 120 15.64 5.19 4.11
N ILE A 121 15.17 4.32 3.22
CA ILE A 121 15.80 3.02 2.89
C ILE A 121 17.24 3.19 2.39
N LYS A 122 17.50 4.22 1.58
CA LYS A 122 18.81 4.47 0.97
C LYS A 122 19.86 4.95 1.98
N LYS A 123 19.43 5.55 3.09
CA LYS A 123 20.33 6.13 4.10
C LYS A 123 20.46 5.21 5.29
N LYS A 124 21.63 5.23 5.94
CA LYS A 124 21.87 4.47 7.17
C LYS A 124 20.98 5.04 8.28
N SER A 125 20.22 4.18 8.96
CA SER A 125 19.24 4.59 9.95
C SER A 125 19.85 5.29 11.16
N ASN A 126 21.11 5.03 11.47
CA ASN A 126 21.86 5.75 12.50
C ASN A 126 22.16 7.22 12.14
N LEU A 127 21.90 7.65 10.90
CA LEU A 127 22.10 9.03 10.44
C LEU A 127 20.80 9.77 10.15
N TRP A 128 19.63 9.12 10.26
CA TRP A 128 18.36 9.72 9.84
C TRP A 128 18.05 11.04 10.55
N LYS A 129 18.27 11.12 11.87
CA LYS A 129 18.05 12.36 12.65
C LYS A 129 18.81 13.57 12.09
N LYS A 130 19.97 13.36 11.44
CA LYS A 130 20.80 14.44 10.88
C LYS A 130 20.58 14.67 9.39
N ARG A 131 20.17 13.65 8.62
CA ARG A 131 20.18 13.67 7.16
C ARG A 131 18.83 13.42 6.51
N ASN A 132 17.82 13.03 7.30
CA ASN A 132 16.49 12.66 6.85
C ASN A 132 15.40 13.15 7.81
N SER A 133 15.62 14.31 8.44
CA SER A 133 14.66 14.92 9.35
C SER A 133 13.34 15.22 8.64
N ASP A 134 13.39 15.60 7.37
CA ASP A 134 12.22 16.01 6.60
C ASP A 134 11.32 14.81 6.26
N GLU A 135 11.91 13.68 5.87
CA GLU A 135 11.15 12.44 5.61
C GLU A 135 10.59 11.85 6.91
N ILE A 136 11.34 11.90 8.01
CA ILE A 136 10.81 11.53 9.34
C ILE A 136 9.60 12.41 9.68
N LYS A 137 9.76 13.74 9.54
CA LYS A 137 8.71 14.70 9.83
C LYS A 137 7.48 14.44 8.97
N TYR A 138 7.64 14.15 7.68
CA TYR A 138 6.55 13.78 6.78
C TYR A 138 5.68 12.64 7.35
N PHE A 139 6.28 11.55 7.84
CA PHE A 139 5.49 10.43 8.37
C PHE A 139 4.76 10.79 9.66
N PHE A 140 5.36 11.59 10.54
CA PHE A 140 4.69 12.05 11.77
C PHE A 140 3.58 13.08 11.48
N ASP A 141 3.78 13.98 10.52
CA ASP A 141 2.76 14.94 10.06
C ASP A 141 1.60 14.19 9.38
N PHE A 142 1.90 13.18 8.56
CA PHE A 142 0.88 12.35 7.91
C PHE A 142 0.05 11.56 8.93
N PHE A 143 0.68 11.07 10.01
CA PHE A 143 -0.06 10.46 11.12
C PHE A 143 -0.95 11.46 11.86
N SER A 144 -0.46 12.68 12.10
CA SER A 144 -1.25 13.74 12.73
C SER A 144 -2.49 14.05 11.90
N PHE A 145 -2.35 14.18 10.58
CA PHE A 145 -3.47 14.34 9.66
C PHE A 145 -4.45 13.16 9.71
N LEU A 146 -3.94 11.92 9.75
CA LEU A 146 -4.77 10.71 9.78
C LEU A 146 -5.65 10.64 11.03
N LYS A 147 -5.19 11.15 12.18
CA LYS A 147 -6.00 11.21 13.42
C LYS A 147 -7.25 12.04 13.27
N GLU A 148 -7.20 13.11 12.48
CA GLU A 148 -8.29 14.06 12.32
C GLU A 148 -9.25 13.67 11.18
N PHE A 149 -8.82 12.81 10.26
CA PHE A 149 -9.51 12.56 9.00
C PHE A 149 -10.55 11.43 9.05
N ASP A 150 -10.18 10.23 9.51
CA ASP A 150 -11.04 9.04 9.40
C ASP A 150 -10.77 8.04 10.55
N GLN A 151 -11.79 7.86 11.41
CA GLN A 151 -11.71 6.97 12.57
C GLN A 151 -11.51 5.48 12.20
N THR A 152 -12.02 5.05 11.04
CA THR A 152 -11.85 3.66 10.57
C THR A 152 -10.43 3.43 10.08
N ILE A 153 -9.84 4.41 9.39
CA ILE A 153 -8.44 4.33 8.98
C ILE A 153 -7.52 4.38 10.22
N LEU A 154 -7.86 5.22 11.19
CA LEU A 154 -7.16 5.33 12.46
C LEU A 154 -7.19 4.02 13.27
N SER A 155 -8.29 3.26 13.24
CA SER A 155 -8.35 1.96 13.92
C SER A 155 -7.36 0.96 13.31
N PHE A 156 -7.28 0.87 11.98
CA PHE A 156 -6.30 0.02 11.31
C PHE A 156 -4.86 0.41 11.65
N PHE A 157 -4.57 1.71 11.73
CA PHE A 157 -3.27 2.20 12.19
C PHE A 157 -2.97 1.74 13.62
N ASN A 158 -3.90 1.95 14.56
CA ASN A 158 -3.70 1.65 15.98
C ASN A 158 -3.53 0.15 16.23
N GLU A 159 -4.34 -0.68 15.58
CA GLU A 159 -4.25 -2.14 15.66
C GLU A 159 -2.89 -2.63 15.17
N GLU A 160 -2.44 -2.16 14.00
CA GLU A 160 -1.13 -2.55 13.48
C GLU A 160 0.00 -1.98 14.34
N LYS A 161 -0.10 -0.75 14.84
CA LYS A 161 0.90 -0.13 15.72
C LYS A 161 1.18 -1.03 16.92
N ILE A 162 0.14 -1.45 17.64
CA ILE A 162 0.27 -2.30 18.83
C ILE A 162 0.94 -3.63 18.48
N LYS A 163 0.49 -4.25 17.40
CA LYS A 163 0.93 -5.59 16.99
C LYS A 163 2.37 -5.58 16.48
N PHE A 164 2.69 -4.68 15.57
CA PHE A 164 4.02 -4.55 15.01
C PHE A 164 5.03 -4.10 16.08
N GLN A 165 4.62 -3.22 17.00
CA GLN A 165 5.47 -2.84 18.13
C GLN A 165 5.87 -4.04 18.99
N LYS A 166 4.93 -4.96 19.29
CA LYS A 166 5.25 -6.20 20.04
C LYS A 166 6.27 -7.06 19.30
N TYR A 167 6.03 -7.30 18.02
CA TYR A 167 6.94 -8.07 17.16
C TYR A 167 8.34 -7.44 17.10
N TYR A 168 8.41 -6.15 16.75
CA TYR A 168 9.66 -5.44 16.52
C TYR A 168 10.48 -5.31 17.81
N GLN A 169 9.82 -5.05 18.95
CA GLN A 169 10.47 -5.03 20.26
C GLN A 169 11.00 -6.40 20.67
N SER A 170 10.27 -7.49 20.40
CA SER A 170 10.76 -8.85 20.65
C SER A 170 12.04 -9.11 19.87
N LEU A 171 12.04 -8.76 18.58
CA LEU A 171 13.17 -8.96 17.69
C LEU A 171 14.39 -8.14 18.13
N ILE A 172 14.20 -6.88 18.54
CA ILE A 172 15.26 -6.05 19.14
C ILE A 172 15.84 -6.70 20.41
N ASN A 173 14.98 -7.24 21.29
CA ASN A 173 15.42 -7.87 22.52
C ASN A 173 16.24 -9.14 22.26
N ASP A 174 15.85 -9.93 21.27
CA ASP A 174 16.56 -11.15 20.89
C ASP A 174 17.92 -10.83 20.25
N LEU A 175 18.01 -9.76 19.44
CA LEU A 175 19.28 -9.23 18.95
C LEU A 175 20.19 -8.76 20.10
N LYS A 176 19.65 -7.98 21.06
CA LYS A 176 20.41 -7.52 22.25
C LYS A 176 20.96 -8.69 23.07
N LYS A 177 20.22 -9.79 23.17
CA LYS A 177 20.64 -11.00 23.89
C LYS A 177 21.61 -11.87 23.09
N GLY A 178 21.72 -11.64 21.78
CA GLY A 178 22.47 -12.48 20.84
C GLY A 178 21.80 -13.82 20.55
N LYS A 179 20.48 -13.91 20.72
CA LYS A 179 19.69 -15.11 20.41
C LYS A 179 19.49 -15.29 18.91
N ILE A 180 19.42 -14.17 18.19
CA ILE A 180 19.30 -14.13 16.74
C ILE A 180 20.46 -13.35 16.14
N LYS A 181 20.85 -13.72 14.92
CA LYS A 181 21.89 -13.02 14.16
C LYS A 181 21.27 -12.18 13.04
N SER A 182 22.07 -11.25 12.51
CA SER A 182 21.62 -10.31 11.46
C SER A 182 21.15 -11.00 10.19
N GLU A 183 21.66 -12.18 9.88
CA GLU A 183 21.25 -12.97 8.71
C GLU A 183 19.81 -13.50 8.85
N GLN A 184 19.36 -13.78 10.08
CA GLN A 184 18.02 -14.31 10.37
C GLN A 184 16.95 -13.22 10.36
N ILE A 185 17.33 -11.93 10.39
CA ILE A 185 16.39 -10.81 10.37
C ILE A 185 15.54 -10.84 9.09
N LEU A 186 16.13 -11.21 7.96
CA LEU A 186 15.42 -11.29 6.69
C LEU A 186 14.29 -12.31 6.75
N GLU A 187 14.59 -13.53 7.20
CA GLU A 187 13.61 -14.62 7.30
C GLU A 187 12.47 -14.28 8.28
N LEU A 188 12.81 -13.73 9.45
CA LEU A 188 11.83 -13.31 10.45
C LEU A 188 10.97 -12.13 9.98
N SER A 189 11.55 -11.23 9.19
CA SER A 189 10.79 -10.16 8.54
C SER A 189 9.85 -10.75 7.48
N ASP A 190 10.29 -11.72 6.70
CA ASP A 190 9.46 -12.36 5.67
C ASP A 190 8.27 -13.08 6.29
N GLU A 191 8.52 -13.85 7.35
CA GLU A 191 7.50 -14.57 8.10
C GLU A 191 6.42 -13.61 8.63
N TYR A 192 6.82 -12.50 9.27
CA TYR A 192 5.87 -11.51 9.78
C TYR A 192 5.02 -10.90 8.64
N PHE A 193 5.68 -10.47 7.56
CA PHE A 193 5.00 -9.78 6.47
C PHE A 193 4.09 -10.70 5.67
N GLU A 194 4.43 -11.98 5.49
CA GLU A 194 3.54 -12.96 4.85
C GLU A 194 2.37 -13.35 5.77
N THR A 195 2.62 -13.56 7.07
CA THR A 195 1.56 -13.88 8.05
C THR A 195 0.53 -12.76 8.16
N TYR A 196 0.99 -11.51 8.08
CA TYR A 196 0.16 -10.32 8.23
C TYR A 196 0.05 -9.52 6.95
N ARG A 197 0.10 -10.23 5.83
CA ARG A 197 0.00 -9.66 4.51
C ARG A 197 -1.38 -9.05 4.32
N ILE A 198 -1.39 -7.85 3.76
CA ILE A 198 -2.64 -7.25 3.31
C ILE A 198 -3.04 -8.02 2.06
N SER A 199 -4.05 -8.87 2.18
CA SER A 199 -4.57 -9.58 1.02
C SER A 199 -4.98 -8.54 -0.03
N PRO A 200 -4.36 -8.53 -1.22
CA PRO A 200 -4.98 -7.84 -2.33
C PRO A 200 -6.26 -8.61 -2.55
N ASN A 201 -7.40 -8.05 -2.13
CA ASN A 201 -8.68 -8.60 -2.58
C ASN A 201 -8.51 -8.85 -4.07
N ASN A 202 -8.85 -10.06 -4.52
CA ASN A 202 -8.93 -10.37 -5.93
C ASN A 202 -9.99 -9.42 -6.51
N ILE A 203 -9.60 -8.19 -6.81
CA ILE A 203 -10.36 -7.26 -7.60
C ILE A 203 -10.42 -7.99 -8.91
N LYS A 204 -11.54 -8.70 -9.09
CA LYS A 204 -11.81 -9.52 -10.25
C LYS A 204 -11.46 -8.61 -11.41
N ARG A 205 -10.32 -8.88 -12.05
CA ARG A 205 -9.92 -8.14 -13.25
C ARG A 205 -11.18 -8.10 -14.10
N SER A 206 -11.59 -6.89 -14.51
CA SER A 206 -12.80 -6.71 -15.32
C SER A 206 -12.85 -7.84 -16.34
N PHE A 207 -14.01 -8.47 -16.52
CA PHE A 207 -14.20 -9.67 -17.35
C PHE A 207 -13.45 -9.59 -18.70
N TRP A 208 -13.30 -8.38 -19.25
CA TRP A 208 -12.56 -8.06 -20.47
C TRP A 208 -11.03 -8.24 -20.39
N LYS A 209 -10.38 -8.04 -19.24
CA LYS A 209 -8.94 -8.34 -19.05
C LYS A 209 -8.63 -9.84 -18.96
N LYS A 210 -9.64 -10.70 -18.74
CA LYS A 210 -9.48 -12.16 -18.85
C LYS A 210 -9.33 -12.62 -20.31
N TRP A 211 -9.91 -11.88 -21.25
CA TRP A 211 -9.87 -12.21 -22.69
C TRP A 211 -8.65 -11.64 -23.42
N ARG A 212 -8.06 -10.55 -22.92
CA ARG A 212 -6.90 -9.89 -23.57
C ARG A 212 -5.54 -10.60 -23.38
N ARG A 213 -5.52 -11.83 -22.85
CA ARG A 213 -4.32 -12.68 -22.72
C ARG A 213 -4.27 -13.84 -23.71
N LYS A 214 -5.23 -13.92 -24.64
CA LYS A 214 -5.18 -14.81 -25.81
C LYS A 214 -5.18 -13.96 -27.08
N SER A 215 -4.09 -13.25 -27.33
CA SER A 215 -3.71 -12.74 -28.65
C SER A 215 -2.21 -12.51 -28.63
#